data_AF-A0A8C8RUJ8-F1
#
_entry.id   AF-A0A8C8RUJ8-F1
#
_cell.length_a   1.000
_cell.length_b   1.000
_cell.length_c   1.000
_cell.angle_alpha   90.00
_cell.angle_beta   90.00
_cell.angle_gamma   90.00
#
_symmetry.space_group_name_H-M   'P 1'
#
loop_
_entity.id
_entity.type
_entity.pdbx_description
1 polymer ?
#
loop_
_entity_poly.entity_id
_entity_poly.type
_entity_poly.pdbx_seq_one_letter_code
_entity_poly.pdbx_strand_id
1 'polypeptide(L)'
;LTPLSLPQALEELPLPEGPLQGVPAFPTTPSPSPQPVGELSPSSSEEHPPCTALEDVSGGQPRFSLAFAPSRARGSGPKNVRRKRDLVLSKLVHNVHNHITNERRFDGSESIKSSWNMAVVKFLLEKLRHELVTSQHNYTEKELKGACVAYFLTKRREYRNSLNPFKGLKEKEEKKLRSRRYRLFANRAGVARLLGAAEQQMWRGVTEELMSDEEDSASEPGVWVARSPCFRAATLTRLCRRLDAGAKHGAKANRVYGPPSERLPSTEVQRLPPHLYNPHFQERAGPSPGPAPPPPFGPGLRPCGDIKVEKDE
;
A
#
# COMPACT_ATOMS: atom_id res chain seq x y z
N LEU A 1 58.08 -45.59 25.06
CA LEU A 1 57.29 -46.83 25.28
C LEU A 1 55.95 -46.64 24.59
N THR A 2 55.67 -47.46 23.59
CA THR A 2 54.46 -47.49 22.75
C THR A 2 53.29 -48.22 23.51
N PRO A 3 52.13 -48.55 22.90
CA PRO A 3 50.81 -48.01 23.27
C PRO A 3 49.83 -49.11 23.73
N LEU A 4 48.62 -48.77 24.20
CA LEU A 4 47.49 -49.71 24.34
C LEU A 4 46.19 -48.89 24.14
N SER A 5 45.51 -49.01 22.99
CA SER A 5 44.56 -50.06 22.58
C SER A 5 43.10 -49.70 22.92
N LEU A 6 42.32 -49.55 21.86
CA LEU A 6 40.85 -49.60 21.81
C LEU A 6 40.32 -50.93 22.37
N PRO A 7 39.01 -50.97 22.68
CA PRO A 7 38.15 -51.76 21.79
C PRO A 7 36.92 -51.00 21.27
N GLN A 8 36.47 -51.51 20.14
CA GLN A 8 35.34 -51.16 19.30
C GLN A 8 34.08 -51.94 19.76
N ALA A 9 32.88 -51.44 19.44
CA ALA A 9 31.57 -52.13 19.28
C ALA A 9 30.45 -51.51 20.15
N LEU A 10 29.19 -51.38 19.75
CA LEU A 10 28.44 -51.41 18.47
C LEU A 10 26.97 -51.18 18.91
N GLU A 11 26.28 -50.13 18.47
CA GLU A 11 24.81 -50.07 18.35
C GLU A 11 24.45 -48.80 17.54
N GLU A 12 24.29 -48.90 16.21
CA GLU A 12 23.00 -48.90 15.48
C GLU A 12 22.00 -47.84 15.98
N LEU A 13 21.96 -46.63 15.39
CA LEU A 13 21.08 -46.16 14.28
C LEU A 13 19.58 -45.96 14.64
N PRO A 14 18.79 -45.09 13.95
CA PRO A 14 19.14 -44.13 12.90
C PRO A 14 18.48 -42.72 13.01
N LEU A 15 19.02 -41.81 12.19
CA LEU A 15 18.36 -40.59 11.68
C LEU A 15 17.17 -40.93 10.77
N PRO A 16 16.13 -40.08 10.70
CA PRO A 16 15.20 -40.11 9.57
C PRO A 16 15.62 -39.06 8.52
N GLU A 17 16.22 -39.52 7.42
CA GLU A 17 15.97 -38.92 6.11
C GLU A 17 14.81 -39.68 5.47
N GLY A 18 13.85 -38.93 4.93
CA GLY A 18 12.84 -39.49 4.06
C GLY A 18 12.52 -38.50 2.95
N PRO A 19 12.85 -38.81 1.69
CA PRO A 19 12.04 -38.44 0.56
C PRO A 19 11.26 -39.68 0.11
N LEU A 20 9.97 -39.53 -0.21
CA LEU A 20 9.42 -39.99 -1.49
C LEU A 20 7.93 -39.62 -1.59
N GLN A 21 7.63 -39.13 -2.78
CA GLN A 21 6.32 -38.72 -3.27
C GLN A 21 5.34 -39.91 -3.26
N GLY A 22 4.14 -39.65 -2.74
CA GLY A 22 2.94 -40.46 -2.96
C GLY A 22 1.84 -39.56 -3.49
N VAL A 23 1.42 -39.84 -4.71
CA VAL A 23 0.40 -39.14 -5.51
C VAL A 23 -0.98 -39.19 -4.83
N PRO A 24 -1.77 -38.10 -4.80
CA PRO A 24 -3.20 -38.22 -4.67
C PRO A 24 -3.87 -38.12 -6.05
N ALA A 25 -4.80 -39.05 -6.24
CA ALA A 25 -5.56 -39.34 -7.44
C ALA A 25 -6.33 -38.15 -8.03
N PHE A 26 -6.52 -38.23 -9.35
CA PHE A 26 -7.45 -37.44 -10.13
C PHE A 26 -8.87 -37.46 -9.54
N PRO A 27 -9.54 -36.31 -9.38
CA PRO A 27 -11.00 -36.30 -9.37
C PRO A 27 -11.51 -36.39 -10.82
N THR A 28 -12.22 -37.48 -11.05
CA THR A 28 -13.02 -37.85 -12.20
C THR A 28 -13.87 -36.70 -12.74
N THR A 29 -13.78 -36.50 -14.05
CA THR A 29 -14.70 -35.73 -14.89
C THR A 29 -16.14 -36.19 -14.70
N PRO A 30 -17.12 -35.33 -14.40
CA PRO A 30 -18.50 -35.62 -14.78
C PRO A 30 -18.69 -35.22 -16.25
N SER A 31 -18.97 -36.23 -17.06
CA SER A 31 -19.44 -36.14 -18.43
C SER A 31 -20.74 -35.31 -18.53
N PRO A 32 -20.95 -34.51 -19.59
CA PRO A 32 -22.20 -33.81 -19.81
C PRO A 32 -23.29 -34.79 -20.28
N SER A 33 -24.39 -34.88 -19.53
CA SER A 33 -25.60 -35.56 -20.02
C SER A 33 -26.30 -34.72 -21.10
N PRO A 34 -26.85 -35.38 -22.14
CA PRO A 34 -27.34 -34.74 -23.35
C PRO A 34 -28.73 -34.12 -23.14
N GLN A 35 -28.91 -32.88 -23.58
CA GLN A 35 -30.24 -32.32 -23.83
C GLN A 35 -30.53 -32.47 -25.33
N PRO A 36 -31.72 -33.00 -25.71
CA PRO A 36 -32.03 -33.33 -27.09
C PRO A 36 -32.31 -32.09 -27.93
N VAL A 37 -31.79 -32.14 -29.15
CA VAL A 37 -32.17 -31.33 -30.31
C VAL A 37 -33.61 -31.65 -30.74
N GLY A 38 -34.30 -30.63 -31.23
CA GLY A 38 -35.56 -30.71 -31.99
C GLY A 38 -36.24 -29.33 -31.99
N GLU A 39 -35.93 -28.45 -32.97
CA GLU A 39 -36.78 -28.18 -34.15
C GLU A 39 -38.02 -27.36 -33.75
N LEU A 40 -38.28 -26.12 -34.22
CA LEU A 40 -38.35 -25.64 -35.61
C LEU A 40 -38.27 -24.09 -35.65
N SER A 41 -37.67 -23.53 -36.70
CA SER A 41 -37.97 -22.18 -37.21
C SER A 41 -39.26 -22.22 -38.07
N PRO A 42 -39.93 -21.09 -38.31
CA PRO A 42 -39.68 -20.34 -39.56
C PRO A 42 -39.62 -18.80 -39.31
N SER A 43 -38.64 -18.11 -39.87
CA SER A 43 -38.67 -17.41 -41.17
C SER A 43 -39.55 -16.15 -41.23
N SER A 44 -38.90 -14.99 -41.38
CA SER A 44 -39.26 -13.81 -42.22
C SER A 44 -38.19 -12.72 -41.96
N SER A 45 -37.22 -12.51 -42.86
CA SER A 45 -37.25 -11.55 -43.99
C SER A 45 -37.28 -10.09 -43.49
N GLU A 46 -36.14 -9.40 -43.48
CA GLU A 46 -35.64 -8.48 -44.53
C GLU A 46 -36.11 -7.02 -44.29
N GLU A 47 -35.14 -6.09 -44.24
CA GLU A 47 -35.15 -4.73 -44.81
C GLU A 47 -34.33 -3.72 -43.97
N HIS A 48 -33.08 -3.52 -44.41
CA HIS A 48 -32.49 -2.19 -44.60
C HIS A 48 -32.82 -1.76 -46.05
N PRO A 49 -32.61 -0.52 -46.57
CA PRO A 49 -31.98 0.73 -46.06
C PRO A 49 -32.92 1.97 -46.39
N PRO A 50 -32.55 3.27 -46.61
CA PRO A 50 -31.22 3.88 -46.80
C PRO A 50 -30.92 5.27 -46.19
N CYS A 51 -29.64 5.61 -46.31
CA CYS A 51 -29.05 6.94 -46.14
C CYS A 51 -29.75 8.01 -46.98
N THR A 52 -29.87 9.21 -46.40
CA THR A 52 -29.85 10.47 -47.15
C THR A 52 -28.99 11.49 -46.41
N ALA A 53 -28.09 12.11 -47.17
CA ALA A 53 -27.32 13.27 -46.78
C ALA A 53 -28.10 14.54 -47.16
N LEU A 54 -28.08 15.59 -46.32
CA LEU A 54 -28.01 16.99 -46.77
C LEU A 54 -27.68 17.95 -45.59
N GLU A 55 -26.52 18.60 -45.73
CA GLU A 55 -26.13 20.01 -45.47
C GLU A 55 -26.78 20.79 -44.31
N ASP A 56 -25.99 21.17 -43.29
CA ASP A 56 -25.28 22.47 -43.13
C ASP A 56 -26.18 23.58 -42.57
N VAL A 57 -25.89 23.99 -41.32
CA VAL A 57 -25.96 25.38 -40.84
C VAL A 57 -25.12 25.47 -39.56
N SER A 58 -23.90 25.97 -39.74
CA SER A 58 -23.28 27.08 -38.99
C SER A 58 -23.56 27.20 -37.48
N GLY A 59 -22.52 27.05 -36.65
CA GLY A 59 -22.62 27.41 -35.23
C GLY A 59 -21.41 27.07 -34.35
N GLY A 60 -20.30 27.79 -34.53
CA GLY A 60 -19.36 28.14 -33.43
C GLY A 60 -18.59 27.02 -32.73
N GLN A 61 -17.42 26.66 -33.28
CA GLN A 61 -16.37 25.97 -32.51
C GLN A 61 -15.71 26.90 -31.47
N PRO A 62 -15.62 26.49 -30.18
CA PRO A 62 -14.55 26.96 -29.32
C PRO A 62 -13.34 26.04 -29.49
N ARG A 63 -12.37 26.47 -30.30
CA ARG A 63 -11.01 25.92 -30.33
C ARG A 63 -10.36 26.14 -28.97
N PHE A 64 -10.43 25.15 -28.09
CA PHE A 64 -9.53 25.08 -26.94
C PHE A 64 -8.16 24.60 -27.42
N SER A 65 -7.31 25.55 -27.80
CA SER A 65 -5.88 25.35 -27.96
C SER A 65 -5.27 25.00 -26.60
N LEU A 66 -5.30 23.72 -26.23
CA LEU A 66 -4.42 23.19 -25.20
C LEU A 66 -3.01 23.16 -25.77
N ALA A 67 -2.28 24.26 -25.56
CA ALA A 67 -0.84 24.26 -25.66
C ALA A 67 -0.29 23.22 -24.67
N PHE A 68 -0.07 21.99 -25.15
CA PHE A 68 0.84 21.07 -24.50
C PHE A 68 2.23 21.68 -24.60
N ALA A 69 2.62 22.44 -23.58
CA ALA A 69 4.01 22.79 -23.37
C ALA A 69 4.80 21.46 -23.29
N PRO A 70 5.81 21.24 -24.15
CA PRO A 70 6.66 20.07 -24.03
C PRO A 70 7.35 20.14 -22.67
N SER A 71 7.06 19.13 -21.85
CA SER A 71 7.68 18.91 -20.55
C SER A 71 9.19 19.02 -20.71
N ARG A 72 9.78 20.01 -20.01
CA ARG A 72 11.20 20.30 -19.97
C ARG A 72 12.02 19.01 -20.04
N ALA A 73 12.86 18.92 -21.07
CA ALA A 73 13.99 18.01 -21.12
C ALA A 73 14.65 18.00 -19.73
N ARG A 74 14.73 16.80 -19.16
CA ARG A 74 15.19 16.56 -17.79
C ARG A 74 16.68 16.89 -17.73
N GLY A 75 16.99 18.15 -17.49
CA GLY A 75 18.33 18.72 -17.60
C GLY A 75 19.35 17.92 -16.79
N SER A 76 20.43 17.52 -17.45
CA SER A 76 21.70 17.09 -16.84
C SER A 76 22.34 18.26 -16.08
N GLY A 77 21.70 18.70 -14.99
CA GLY A 77 22.23 19.78 -14.14
C GLY A 77 23.20 19.25 -13.06
N PRO A 78 23.98 20.13 -12.42
CA PRO A 78 24.87 19.81 -11.29
C PRO A 78 24.16 19.05 -10.16
N LYS A 79 22.85 19.29 -9.98
CA LYS A 79 22.00 18.59 -9.01
C LYS A 79 21.88 17.08 -9.29
N ASN A 80 21.88 16.66 -10.55
CA ASN A 80 21.81 15.25 -10.93
C ASN A 80 23.17 14.56 -10.79
N VAL A 81 24.26 15.27 -11.04
CA VAL A 81 25.63 14.77 -10.80
C VAL A 81 25.87 14.53 -9.31
N ARG A 82 25.49 15.50 -8.46
CA ARG A 82 25.58 15.34 -7.00
C ARG A 82 24.75 14.16 -6.49
N ARG A 83 23.50 14.01 -6.94
CA ARG A 83 22.66 12.85 -6.55
C ARG A 83 23.28 11.51 -6.94
N LYS A 84 23.89 11.42 -8.12
CA LYS A 84 24.61 10.21 -8.56
C LYS A 84 25.79 9.90 -7.63
N ARG A 85 26.60 10.90 -7.28
CA ARG A 85 27.71 10.78 -6.32
C ARG A 85 27.23 10.34 -4.93
N ASP A 86 26.18 10.96 -4.42
CA ASP A 86 25.58 10.61 -3.12
C ASP A 86 25.08 9.16 -3.11
N LEU A 87 24.52 8.67 -4.23
CA LEU A 87 24.08 7.29 -4.36
C LEU A 87 25.26 6.30 -4.32
N VAL A 88 26.40 6.62 -4.95
CA VAL A 88 27.61 5.80 -4.90
C VAL A 88 28.13 5.71 -3.48
N LEU A 89 28.29 6.84 -2.79
CA LEU A 89 28.73 6.86 -1.39
C LEU A 89 27.77 6.11 -0.47
N SER A 90 26.45 6.29 -0.66
CA SER A 90 25.45 5.59 0.14
C SER A 90 25.53 4.06 -0.03
N LYS A 91 25.81 3.57 -1.24
CA LYS A 91 26.01 2.13 -1.49
C LYS A 91 27.30 1.62 -0.85
N LEU A 92 28.39 2.39 -0.94
CA LEU A 92 29.68 2.00 -0.36
C LEU A 92 29.59 1.92 1.17
N VAL A 93 29.02 2.95 1.80
CA VAL A 93 28.75 2.96 3.25
C VAL A 93 27.90 1.76 3.65
N HIS A 94 26.84 1.46 2.89
CA HIS A 94 25.99 0.30 3.14
C HIS A 94 26.78 -1.01 3.08
N ASN A 95 27.61 -1.20 2.06
CA ASN A 95 28.41 -2.41 1.87
C ASN A 95 29.44 -2.59 2.98
N VAL A 96 30.24 -1.55 3.28
CA VAL A 96 31.25 -1.59 4.35
C VAL A 96 30.58 -1.80 5.70
N HIS A 97 29.51 -1.06 5.99
CA HIS A 97 28.77 -1.23 7.24
C HIS A 97 28.20 -2.64 7.35
N ASN A 98 27.66 -3.20 6.26
CA ASN A 98 26.99 -4.50 6.27
C ASN A 98 27.88 -5.71 6.01
N HIS A 99 29.17 -5.51 5.75
CA HIS A 99 30.12 -6.58 5.48
C HIS A 99 30.15 -7.61 6.62
N ILE A 100 30.22 -8.90 6.27
CA ILE A 100 30.08 -10.01 7.23
C ILE A 100 31.13 -9.97 8.35
N THR A 101 32.34 -9.49 8.06
CA THR A 101 33.43 -9.35 9.04
C THR A 101 33.36 -8.06 9.85
N ASN A 102 32.40 -7.16 9.58
CA ASN A 102 32.26 -5.92 10.32
C ASN A 102 31.39 -6.11 11.57
N GLU A 103 32.02 -6.02 12.74
CA GLU A 103 31.36 -6.06 14.06
C GLU A 103 30.89 -4.68 14.53
N ARG A 104 31.39 -3.59 13.92
CA ARG A 104 31.07 -2.21 14.32
C ARG A 104 29.83 -1.72 13.56
N ARG A 105 28.66 -1.88 14.17
CA ARG A 105 27.37 -1.44 13.62
C ARG A 105 26.84 -0.22 14.36
N PHE A 106 26.19 0.68 13.63
CA PHE A 106 25.50 1.81 14.26
C PHE A 106 24.45 1.32 15.24
N ASP A 107 24.45 1.90 16.43
CA ASP A 107 23.35 1.76 17.38
C ASP A 107 22.34 2.90 17.15
N GLY A 108 21.13 2.53 16.71
CA GLY A 108 20.05 3.47 16.43
C GLY A 108 19.42 4.09 17.69
N SER A 109 19.61 3.48 18.87
CA SER A 109 19.14 4.01 20.15
C SER A 109 19.98 5.22 20.58
N GLU A 110 21.29 5.13 20.39
CA GLU A 110 22.25 6.15 20.76
C GLU A 110 22.33 7.33 19.78
N SER A 111 22.86 8.46 20.25
CA SER A 111 23.17 9.63 19.41
C SER A 111 24.33 9.34 18.46
N ILE A 112 24.43 10.09 17.35
CA ILE A 112 25.62 10.05 16.46
C ILE A 112 26.89 10.51 17.18
N LYS A 113 26.74 11.27 18.27
CA LYS A 113 27.84 11.75 19.12
C LYS A 113 28.21 10.79 20.25
N SER A 114 27.60 9.60 20.34
CA SER A 114 28.00 8.61 21.34
C SER A 114 29.40 8.08 21.04
N SER A 115 30.11 7.64 22.08
CA SER A 115 31.45 7.06 21.94
C SER A 115 31.46 5.91 20.93
N TRP A 116 30.46 5.02 21.00
CA TRP A 116 30.28 3.90 20.09
C TRP A 116 30.04 4.35 18.64
N ASN A 117 29.01 5.17 18.38
CA ASN A 117 28.68 5.58 17.02
C ASN A 117 29.78 6.45 16.40
N MET A 118 30.49 7.26 17.19
CA MET A 118 31.67 7.97 16.72
C MET A 118 32.80 7.02 16.31
N ALA A 119 33.01 5.92 17.05
CA ALA A 119 33.97 4.88 16.66
C ALA A 119 33.55 4.17 15.37
N VAL A 120 32.26 3.88 15.19
CA VAL A 120 31.71 3.34 13.92
C VAL A 120 31.94 4.31 12.76
N VAL A 121 31.66 5.60 12.93
CA VAL A 121 31.95 6.61 11.89
C VAL A 121 33.43 6.64 11.53
N LYS A 122 34.33 6.64 12.52
CA LYS A 122 35.78 6.61 12.27
C LYS A 122 36.20 5.38 11.46
N PHE A 123 35.73 4.20 11.85
CA PHE A 123 35.96 2.95 11.13
C PHE A 123 35.45 3.01 9.68
N LEU A 124 34.22 3.47 9.47
CA LEU A 124 33.65 3.60 8.13
C LEU A 124 34.46 4.57 7.28
N LEU A 125 34.86 5.73 7.81
CA LEU A 125 35.68 6.70 7.07
C LEU A 125 37.02 6.13 6.64
N GLU A 126 37.67 5.35 7.52
CA GLU A 126 38.94 4.70 7.22
C GLU A 126 38.80 3.69 6.09
N LYS A 127 37.79 2.81 6.16
CA LYS A 127 37.51 1.82 5.12
C LYS A 127 37.08 2.45 3.80
N LEU A 128 36.22 3.46 3.83
CA LEU A 128 35.80 4.19 2.63
C LEU A 128 36.99 4.87 1.95
N ARG A 129 37.91 5.48 2.73
CA ARG A 129 39.15 6.04 2.17
C ARG A 129 39.96 4.95 1.49
N HIS A 130 40.17 3.82 2.14
CA HIS A 130 40.94 2.72 1.56
C HIS A 130 40.32 2.19 0.26
N GLU A 131 39.00 1.97 0.22
CA GLU A 131 38.30 1.51 -0.99
C GLU A 131 38.27 2.56 -2.11
N LEU A 132 38.28 3.85 -1.76
CA LEU A 132 38.25 4.95 -2.73
C LEU A 132 39.63 5.39 -3.19
N VAL A 133 40.73 4.90 -2.59
CA VAL A 133 42.11 5.19 -3.05
C VAL A 133 42.31 4.78 -4.51
N THR A 134 41.65 3.71 -4.95
CA THR A 134 41.71 3.23 -6.34
C THR A 134 40.63 3.83 -7.25
N SER A 135 39.68 4.60 -6.68
CA SER A 135 38.58 5.20 -7.44
C SER A 135 38.98 6.55 -8.05
N GLN A 136 38.62 6.78 -9.31
CA GLN A 136 38.80 8.07 -10.02
C GLN A 136 37.95 9.22 -9.45
N HIS A 137 37.24 8.99 -8.34
CA HIS A 137 36.33 9.95 -7.74
C HIS A 137 37.01 10.69 -6.58
N ASN A 138 37.30 11.97 -6.78
CA ASN A 138 37.77 12.87 -5.72
C ASN A 138 36.61 13.19 -4.76
N TYR A 139 36.44 12.38 -3.71
CA TYR A 139 35.50 12.65 -2.63
C TYR A 139 36.18 13.43 -1.50
N THR A 140 35.53 14.50 -1.05
CA THR A 140 35.99 15.27 0.10
C THR A 140 35.65 14.55 1.41
N GLU A 141 36.43 14.79 2.46
CA GLU A 141 36.15 14.23 3.79
C GLU A 141 34.76 14.62 4.33
N LYS A 142 34.28 15.81 3.95
CA LYS A 142 32.93 16.28 4.29
C LYS A 142 31.85 15.44 3.62
N GLU A 143 32.03 15.06 2.35
CA GLU A 143 31.10 14.17 1.64
C GLU A 143 31.08 12.77 2.27
N LEU A 144 32.24 12.21 2.60
CA LEU A 144 32.34 10.90 3.27
C LEU A 144 31.66 10.91 4.64
N LYS A 145 31.96 11.92 5.48
CA LYS A 145 31.30 12.12 6.78
C LYS A 145 29.79 12.28 6.62
N GLY A 146 29.37 13.09 5.64
CA GLY A 146 27.96 13.29 5.31
C GLY A 146 27.25 11.99 4.96
N ALA A 147 27.88 11.12 4.17
CA ALA A 147 27.33 9.82 3.81
C ALA A 147 27.21 8.88 5.02
N CYS A 148 28.22 8.81 5.89
CA CYS A 148 28.16 8.03 7.13
C CYS A 148 27.03 8.51 8.05
N VAL A 149 26.90 9.83 8.24
CA VAL A 149 25.84 10.43 9.06
C VAL A 149 24.45 10.18 8.45
N ALA A 150 24.29 10.32 7.14
CA ALA A 150 23.03 10.02 6.45
C ALA A 150 22.63 8.55 6.63
N TYR A 151 23.61 7.63 6.57
CA TYR A 151 23.38 6.22 6.81
C TYR A 151 22.99 5.94 8.27
N PHE A 152 23.66 6.57 9.25
CA PHE A 152 23.24 6.52 10.65
C PHE A 152 21.80 7.01 10.85
N LEU A 153 21.40 8.13 10.23
CA LEU A 153 20.02 8.62 10.34
C LEU A 153 18.99 7.62 9.78
N THR A 154 19.40 6.83 8.79
CA THR A 154 18.60 5.70 8.29
C THR A 154 18.49 4.61 9.37
N LYS A 155 19.61 4.20 9.99
CA LYS A 155 19.61 3.23 11.10
C LYS A 155 18.82 3.69 12.33
N ARG A 156 18.90 4.97 12.69
CA ARG A 156 18.07 5.57 13.75
C ARG A 156 16.58 5.55 13.40
N ARG A 157 16.22 5.74 12.12
CA ARG A 157 14.83 5.60 11.67
C ARG A 157 14.38 4.14 11.74
N GLU A 158 15.19 3.20 11.31
CA GLU A 158 14.91 1.76 11.42
C GLU A 158 14.67 1.35 12.88
N TYR A 159 15.51 1.81 13.82
CA TYR A 159 15.32 1.60 15.25
C TYR A 159 14.01 2.19 15.78
N ARG A 160 13.70 3.46 15.47
CA ARG A 160 12.40 4.04 15.87
C ARG A 160 11.21 3.28 15.29
N ASN A 161 11.35 2.74 14.08
CA ASN A 161 10.32 1.93 13.45
C ASN A 161 10.19 0.55 14.13
N SER A 162 11.30 -0.05 14.58
CA SER A 162 11.28 -1.33 15.29
C SER A 162 10.70 -1.22 16.70
N LEU A 163 10.79 -0.05 17.35
CA LEU A 163 10.10 0.22 18.61
C LEU A 163 8.57 0.27 18.47
N ASN A 164 8.06 0.41 17.25
CA ASN A 164 6.63 0.47 17.00
C ASN A 164 6.24 -0.40 15.78
N PRO A 165 6.42 -1.73 15.88
CA PRO A 165 6.28 -2.63 14.75
C PRO A 165 4.85 -2.60 14.17
N PHE A 166 3.85 -2.41 15.04
CA PHE A 166 2.44 -2.28 14.65
C PHE A 166 2.17 -1.01 13.84
N LYS A 167 2.88 0.10 14.09
CA LYS A 167 2.73 1.33 13.30
C LYS A 167 3.21 1.13 11.87
N GLY A 168 4.34 0.45 11.69
CA GLY A 168 4.87 0.11 10.37
C GLY A 168 3.96 -0.86 9.60
N LEU A 169 3.40 -1.85 10.29
CA LEU A 169 2.47 -2.80 9.69
C LEU A 169 1.16 -2.11 9.27
N LYS A 170 0.57 -1.30 10.15
CA LYS A 170 -0.64 -0.51 9.86
C LYS A 170 -0.42 0.49 8.73
N GLU A 171 0.72 1.18 8.69
CA GLU A 171 1.04 2.11 7.60
C GLU A 171 1.23 1.39 6.26
N LYS A 172 1.88 0.22 6.28
CA LYS A 172 2.05 -0.63 5.09
C LYS A 172 0.70 -1.12 4.57
N GLU A 173 -0.18 -1.55 5.45
CA GLU A 173 -1.54 -1.98 5.13
C GLU A 173 -2.39 -0.83 4.58
N GLU A 174 -2.41 0.33 5.24
CA GLU A 174 -3.13 1.51 4.75
C GLU A 174 -2.59 1.98 3.39
N LYS A 175 -1.27 1.94 3.18
CA LYS A 175 -0.67 2.24 1.87
C LYS A 175 -1.12 1.25 0.79
N LYS A 176 -1.23 -0.05 1.14
CA LYS A 176 -1.73 -1.10 0.25
C LYS A 176 -3.20 -0.85 -0.10
N LEU A 177 -4.05 -0.59 0.89
CA LEU A 177 -5.47 -0.29 0.68
C LEU A 177 -5.67 0.98 -0.14
N ARG A 178 -4.92 2.05 0.13
CA ARG A 178 -4.95 3.28 -0.68
C ARG A 178 -4.61 3.02 -2.15
N SER A 179 -3.55 2.26 -2.41
CA SER A 179 -3.19 1.86 -3.77
C SER A 179 -4.28 1.02 -4.45
N ARG A 180 -4.93 0.09 -3.73
CA ARG A 180 -6.09 -0.66 -4.21
C ARG A 180 -7.26 0.27 -4.55
N ARG A 181 -7.61 1.22 -3.67
CA ARG A 181 -8.67 2.23 -3.90
C ARG A 181 -8.43 3.06 -5.15
N TYR A 182 -7.20 3.55 -5.37
CA TYR A 182 -6.87 4.29 -6.60
C TYR A 182 -7.07 3.46 -7.87
N ARG A 183 -6.62 2.20 -7.87
CA ARG A 183 -6.81 1.31 -9.03
C ARG A 183 -8.29 0.98 -9.26
N LEU A 184 -9.04 0.74 -8.18
CA LEU A 184 -10.47 0.46 -8.24
C LEU A 184 -11.24 1.68 -8.78
N PHE A 185 -10.88 2.88 -8.33
CA PHE A 185 -11.43 4.12 -8.86
C PHE A 185 -11.14 4.28 -10.35
N ALA A 186 -9.87 4.13 -10.77
CA ALA A 186 -9.49 4.25 -12.17
C ALA A 186 -10.22 3.25 -13.08
N ASN A 187 -10.35 1.99 -12.62
CA ASN A 187 -11.09 0.96 -13.35
C ASN A 187 -12.57 1.34 -13.51
N ARG A 188 -13.22 1.72 -12.41
CA ARG A 188 -14.64 2.12 -12.44
C ARG A 188 -14.86 3.42 -13.22
N ALA A 189 -13.96 4.39 -13.13
CA ALA A 189 -14.03 5.64 -13.89
C ALA A 189 -13.93 5.40 -15.40
N GLY A 190 -13.17 4.41 -15.84
CA GLY A 190 -13.13 3.99 -17.24
C GLY A 190 -14.48 3.47 -17.74
N VAL A 191 -15.14 2.62 -16.94
CA VAL A 191 -16.47 2.06 -17.26
C VAL A 191 -17.59 3.09 -17.07
N ALA A 192 -17.44 4.00 -16.10
CA ALA A 192 -18.44 5.02 -15.79
C ALA A 192 -18.77 5.94 -16.98
N ARG A 193 -17.80 6.14 -17.88
CA ARG A 193 -17.98 6.90 -19.13
C ARG A 193 -18.95 6.24 -20.11
N LEU A 194 -19.22 4.95 -19.96
CA LEU A 194 -20.13 4.18 -20.80
C LEU A 194 -21.54 4.10 -20.22
N LEU A 195 -21.77 4.67 -19.04
CA LEU A 195 -23.07 4.66 -18.38
C LEU A 195 -24.03 5.68 -19.00
N GLY A 196 -25.33 5.62 -18.63
CA GLY A 196 -26.31 6.63 -19.03
C GLY A 196 -26.00 8.02 -18.43
N ALA A 197 -26.54 9.07 -19.04
CA ALA A 197 -26.26 10.47 -18.66
C ALA A 197 -26.50 10.77 -17.18
N ALA A 198 -27.57 10.23 -16.57
CA ALA A 198 -27.87 10.40 -15.16
C ALA A 198 -26.79 9.79 -14.25
N GLU A 199 -26.23 8.65 -14.63
CA GLU A 199 -25.22 7.94 -13.84
C GLU A 199 -23.82 8.53 -14.06
N GLN A 200 -23.53 9.01 -15.26
CA GLN A 200 -22.34 9.83 -15.53
C GLN A 200 -22.36 11.11 -14.69
N GLN A 201 -23.52 11.76 -14.60
CA GLN A 201 -23.70 12.94 -13.76
C GLN A 201 -23.53 12.60 -12.28
N MET A 202 -24.06 11.47 -11.82
CA MET A 202 -23.80 10.97 -10.46
C MET A 202 -22.32 10.64 -10.24
N TRP A 203 -21.60 10.14 -11.25
CA TRP A 203 -20.18 9.86 -11.13
C TRP A 203 -19.31 11.13 -11.04
N ARG A 204 -19.86 12.30 -11.40
CA ARG A 204 -19.19 13.59 -11.29
C ARG A 204 -18.90 13.91 -9.83
N GLY A 205 -17.62 14.06 -9.49
CA GLY A 205 -17.18 14.35 -8.12
C GLY A 205 -16.93 13.11 -7.26
N VAL A 206 -17.07 11.89 -7.81
CA VAL A 206 -16.60 10.67 -7.14
C VAL A 206 -15.08 10.69 -7.06
N THR A 207 -14.53 10.40 -5.88
CA THR A 207 -13.09 10.28 -5.62
C THR A 207 -12.71 8.85 -5.22
N GLU A 208 -11.40 8.56 -5.19
CA GLU A 208 -10.86 7.30 -4.71
C GLU A 208 -11.21 6.99 -3.25
N GLU A 209 -11.45 8.02 -2.44
CA GLU A 209 -11.82 7.85 -1.03
C GLU A 209 -13.20 7.25 -0.84
N LEU A 210 -14.08 7.37 -1.84
CA LEU A 210 -15.40 6.72 -1.87
C LEU A 210 -15.33 5.27 -2.35
N MET A 211 -14.15 4.76 -2.72
CA MET A 211 -14.00 3.36 -3.12
C MET A 211 -14.00 2.42 -1.91
N SER A 212 -14.38 1.17 -2.15
CA SER A 212 -14.35 0.13 -1.13
C SER A 212 -12.90 -0.26 -0.79
N ASP A 213 -12.66 -0.60 0.46
CA ASP A 213 -11.42 -1.23 0.89
C ASP A 213 -11.47 -2.70 0.46
N GLU A 214 -10.59 -3.08 -0.46
CA GLU A 214 -10.44 -4.48 -0.88
C GLU A 214 -9.37 -5.12 0.00
N GLU A 215 -9.79 -5.87 1.01
CA GLU A 215 -8.95 -6.57 1.98
C GLU A 215 -8.77 -8.03 1.58
N ASP A 216 -7.72 -8.69 2.05
CA ASP A 216 -7.58 -10.13 1.88
C ASP A 216 -8.41 -10.82 2.97
N SER A 217 -9.18 -11.85 2.62
CA SER A 217 -10.00 -12.58 3.58
C SER A 217 -9.13 -13.28 4.62
N ALA A 218 -9.49 -13.13 5.90
CA ALA A 218 -8.81 -13.82 6.99
C ALA A 218 -9.15 -15.32 7.04
N SER A 219 -10.31 -15.73 6.51
CA SER A 219 -10.78 -17.12 6.55
C SER A 219 -10.40 -17.91 5.30
N GLU A 220 -10.41 -17.28 4.13
CA GLU A 220 -10.25 -17.97 2.84
C GLU A 220 -9.12 -17.34 2.01
N PRO A 221 -7.98 -18.03 1.87
CA PRO A 221 -6.87 -17.54 1.06
C PRO A 221 -7.29 -17.26 -0.38
N GLY A 222 -6.92 -16.08 -0.90
CA GLY A 222 -7.22 -15.69 -2.28
C GLY A 222 -8.57 -15.01 -2.47
N VAL A 223 -9.45 -15.00 -1.46
CA VAL A 223 -10.71 -14.24 -1.47
C VAL A 223 -10.47 -12.81 -1.02
N TRP A 224 -11.07 -11.84 -1.71
CA TRP A 224 -11.00 -10.41 -1.43
C TRP A 224 -12.32 -9.94 -0.84
N VAL A 225 -12.26 -9.33 0.33
CA VAL A 225 -13.43 -8.75 1.00
C VAL A 225 -13.50 -7.27 0.65
N ALA A 226 -14.52 -6.88 -0.10
CA ALA A 226 -14.76 -5.49 -0.48
C ALA A 226 -15.67 -4.80 0.55
N ARG A 227 -15.07 -4.03 1.45
CA ARG A 227 -15.78 -3.26 2.49
C ARG A 227 -16.06 -1.84 2.02
N SER A 228 -17.34 -1.48 1.95
CA SER A 228 -17.76 -0.14 1.51
C SER A 228 -17.52 0.89 2.62
N PRO A 229 -16.99 2.09 2.37
CA PRO A 229 -16.88 3.11 3.42
C PRO A 229 -18.26 3.46 3.95
N CYS A 230 -18.39 3.54 5.28
CA CYS A 230 -19.66 3.79 5.99
C CYS A 230 -20.31 5.12 5.58
N PHE A 231 -19.48 6.12 5.26
CA PHE A 231 -19.88 7.46 4.85
C PHE A 231 -20.25 7.59 3.37
N ARG A 232 -20.24 6.52 2.58
CA ARG A 232 -20.67 6.56 1.18
C ARG A 232 -22.18 6.45 1.07
N ALA A 233 -22.78 7.32 0.26
CA ALA A 233 -24.20 7.29 -0.02
C ALA A 233 -24.66 5.92 -0.59
N ALA A 234 -25.88 5.51 -0.24
CA ALA A 234 -26.43 4.22 -0.65
C ALA A 234 -26.62 4.13 -2.18
N THR A 235 -26.98 5.24 -2.83
CA THR A 235 -27.05 5.40 -4.29
C THR A 235 -25.72 5.05 -4.95
N LEU A 236 -24.63 5.68 -4.51
CA LEU A 236 -23.29 5.42 -5.04
C LEU A 236 -22.81 3.99 -4.74
N THR A 237 -23.18 3.42 -3.59
CA THR A 237 -22.90 2.02 -3.28
C THR A 237 -23.56 1.06 -4.27
N ARG A 238 -24.83 1.29 -4.62
CA ARG A 238 -25.52 0.49 -5.65
C ARG A 238 -24.86 0.65 -7.02
N LEU A 239 -24.49 1.86 -7.40
CA LEU A 239 -23.79 2.13 -8.66
C LEU A 239 -22.44 1.38 -8.74
N CYS A 240 -21.64 1.44 -7.67
CA CYS A 240 -20.37 0.71 -7.61
C CYS A 240 -20.56 -0.80 -7.78
N ARG A 241 -21.57 -1.39 -7.13
CA ARG A 241 -21.88 -2.83 -7.26
C ARG A 241 -22.29 -3.21 -8.69
N ARG A 242 -23.02 -2.35 -9.39
CA ARG A 242 -23.40 -2.57 -10.80
C ARG A 242 -22.19 -2.48 -11.74
N LEU A 243 -21.34 -1.48 -11.53
CA LEU A 243 -20.08 -1.34 -12.27
C LEU A 243 -19.18 -2.57 -12.08
N ASP A 244 -19.14 -3.09 -10.85
CA ASP A 244 -18.40 -4.28 -10.48
C ASP A 244 -18.94 -5.55 -11.17
N ALA A 245 -20.26 -5.67 -11.33
CA ALA A 245 -20.89 -6.79 -12.01
C ALA A 245 -20.70 -6.74 -13.54
N GLY A 246 -20.69 -5.54 -14.13
CA GLY A 246 -20.55 -5.31 -15.57
C GLY A 246 -19.10 -5.20 -16.08
N ALA A 247 -18.09 -5.39 -15.22
CA ALA A 247 -16.70 -5.32 -15.64
C ALA A 247 -16.34 -6.50 -16.56
N LYS A 248 -15.42 -6.29 -17.53
CA LYS A 248 -15.01 -7.31 -18.53
C LYS A 248 -14.45 -8.62 -17.94
N HIS A 249 -14.05 -8.62 -16.68
CA HIS A 249 -13.61 -9.80 -15.94
C HIS A 249 -14.69 -10.37 -14.99
N GLY A 250 -15.96 -9.97 -15.21
CA GLY A 250 -17.11 -10.30 -14.38
C GLY A 250 -16.98 -9.78 -12.94
N ALA A 251 -17.96 -10.13 -12.12
CA ALA A 251 -17.72 -10.18 -10.68
C ALA A 251 -16.56 -11.15 -10.47
N LYS A 252 -15.38 -10.64 -10.09
CA LYS A 252 -14.22 -11.47 -9.72
C LYS A 252 -14.74 -12.57 -8.79
N ALA A 253 -14.72 -13.83 -9.21
CA ALA A 253 -15.32 -14.93 -8.44
C ALA A 253 -14.80 -14.99 -7.00
N ASN A 254 -13.58 -14.50 -6.80
CA ASN A 254 -12.92 -14.42 -5.50
C ASN A 254 -13.16 -13.08 -4.78
N ARG A 255 -14.18 -12.29 -5.11
CA ARG A 255 -14.48 -11.02 -4.42
C ARG A 255 -15.88 -11.05 -3.79
N VAL A 256 -15.92 -10.94 -2.48
CA VAL A 256 -17.15 -10.92 -1.67
C VAL A 256 -17.34 -9.54 -1.05
N TYR A 257 -18.59 -9.16 -0.75
CA TYR A 257 -18.88 -7.90 -0.07
C TYR A 257 -18.89 -8.12 1.44
N GLY A 258 -18.07 -7.36 2.16
CA GLY A 258 -18.00 -7.39 3.62
C GLY A 258 -18.80 -6.27 4.29
N PRO A 259 -18.78 -6.22 5.64
CA PRO A 259 -19.37 -5.12 6.39
C PRO A 259 -18.71 -3.79 6.03
N PRO A 260 -19.37 -2.63 6.26
CA PRO A 260 -18.79 -1.33 5.97
C PRO A 260 -17.43 -1.13 6.64
N SER A 261 -16.52 -0.43 5.96
CA SER A 261 -15.20 -0.06 6.50
C SER A 261 -15.34 0.98 7.62
N GLU A 262 -14.47 0.86 8.63
CA GLU A 262 -14.38 1.78 9.78
C GLU A 262 -13.63 3.07 9.45
N ARG A 263 -13.12 3.20 8.21
CA ARG A 263 -12.40 4.39 7.76
C ARG A 263 -13.28 5.63 7.89
N LEU A 264 -12.70 6.70 8.42
CA LEU A 264 -13.33 8.01 8.55
C LEU A 264 -13.14 8.85 7.27
N PRO A 265 -14.08 9.76 6.94
CA PRO A 265 -13.98 10.61 5.77
C PRO A 265 -12.99 11.76 5.98
N SER A 266 -12.24 12.12 4.94
CA SER A 266 -11.43 13.34 4.91
C SER A 266 -12.30 14.60 4.92
N THR A 267 -11.71 15.76 5.23
CA THR A 267 -12.40 17.06 5.17
C THR A 267 -12.94 17.37 3.78
N GLU A 268 -12.29 16.89 2.72
CA GLU A 268 -12.75 17.09 1.34
C GLU A 268 -13.99 16.25 1.04
N VAL A 269 -13.98 14.98 1.47
CA VAL A 269 -15.12 14.07 1.30
C VAL A 269 -16.36 14.56 2.05
N GLN A 270 -16.19 15.15 3.24
CA GLN A 270 -17.29 15.69 4.03
C GLN A 270 -18.02 16.85 3.33
N ARG A 271 -17.39 17.51 2.35
CA ARG A 271 -17.99 18.60 1.55
C ARG A 271 -18.71 18.10 0.31
N LEU A 272 -18.67 16.80 0.02
CA LEU A 272 -19.33 16.22 -1.14
C LEU A 272 -20.85 16.25 -0.99
N PRO A 273 -21.58 16.32 -2.11
CA PRO A 273 -23.04 16.38 -2.08
C PRO A 273 -23.66 15.08 -1.49
N PRO A 274 -24.90 15.14 -0.96
CA PRO A 274 -25.55 14.01 -0.27
C PRO A 274 -25.76 12.75 -1.13
N HIS A 275 -25.73 12.88 -2.46
CA HIS A 275 -25.85 11.74 -3.36
C HIS A 275 -24.54 10.92 -3.47
N LEU A 276 -23.42 11.44 -2.97
CA LEU A 276 -22.12 10.77 -2.89
C LEU A 276 -21.72 10.46 -1.45
N TYR A 277 -21.96 11.39 -0.54
CA TYR A 277 -21.60 11.31 0.87
C TYR A 277 -22.84 11.21 1.76
N ASN A 278 -22.81 10.32 2.74
CA ASN A 278 -23.84 10.18 3.76
C ASN A 278 -23.38 10.88 5.04
N PRO A 279 -23.92 12.07 5.40
CA PRO A 279 -23.55 12.76 6.63
C PRO A 279 -24.01 12.03 7.90
N HIS A 280 -25.08 11.22 7.83
CA HIS A 280 -25.66 10.50 8.96
C HIS A 280 -25.10 9.07 9.12
N PHE A 281 -23.86 8.83 8.68
CA PHE A 281 -23.29 7.49 8.71
C PHE A 281 -23.02 6.95 10.12
N GLN A 282 -22.87 7.84 11.10
CA GLN A 282 -22.63 7.47 12.50
C GLN A 282 -23.91 7.00 13.21
N GLU A 283 -25.09 7.51 12.83
CA GLU A 283 -26.36 7.13 13.45
C GLU A 283 -26.81 5.70 13.11
N ARG A 284 -26.31 5.15 11.99
CA ARG A 284 -26.61 3.76 11.56
C ARG A 284 -25.77 2.71 12.26
N ALA A 285 -24.64 3.09 12.85
CA ALA A 285 -24.00 2.24 13.86
C ALA A 285 -24.84 2.42 15.11
N GLY A 286 -25.77 1.50 15.36
CA GLY A 286 -26.54 1.50 16.61
C GLY A 286 -25.62 1.66 17.82
N PRO A 287 -26.14 2.07 18.99
CA PRO A 287 -25.32 2.42 20.14
C PRO A 287 -24.38 1.26 20.48
N SER A 288 -23.11 1.41 20.10
CA SER A 288 -22.04 0.63 20.68
C SER A 288 -22.06 0.94 22.18
N PRO A 289 -21.93 -0.04 23.09
CA PRO A 289 -21.76 0.24 24.51
C PRO A 289 -20.37 0.85 24.70
N GLY A 290 -20.22 2.13 24.35
CA GLY A 290 -19.14 2.99 24.79
C GLY A 290 -19.41 3.44 26.22
N PRO A 291 -18.36 3.81 26.97
CA PRO A 291 -18.51 4.22 28.36
C PRO A 291 -19.43 5.46 28.41
N ALA A 292 -20.36 5.44 29.36
CA ALA A 292 -21.32 6.51 29.58
C ALA A 292 -20.63 7.88 29.62
N PRO A 293 -21.27 8.95 29.09
CA PRO A 293 -20.74 10.29 29.22
C PRO A 293 -20.58 10.63 30.71
N PRO A 294 -19.50 11.33 31.10
CA PRO A 294 -19.35 11.77 32.48
C PRO A 294 -20.53 12.68 32.85
N PRO A 295 -21.08 12.53 34.07
CA PRO A 295 -22.21 13.35 34.51
C PRO A 295 -21.81 14.84 34.55
N PRO A 296 -22.77 15.75 34.33
CA PRO A 296 -22.49 17.18 34.34
C PRO A 296 -21.99 17.62 35.72
N PHE A 297 -20.88 18.35 35.72
CA PHE A 297 -20.28 18.95 36.91
C PHE A 297 -21.28 19.82 37.65
N GLY A 298 -21.72 19.37 38.83
CA GLY A 298 -22.32 20.23 39.86
C GLY A 298 -21.23 20.92 40.69
N PRO A 299 -21.47 22.15 41.19
CA PRO A 299 -20.44 22.95 41.83
C PRO A 299 -20.21 22.48 43.27
N GLY A 300 -19.04 21.91 43.52
CA GLY A 300 -18.62 21.46 44.84
C GLY A 300 -17.11 21.58 45.00
N LEU A 301 -16.64 22.81 45.16
CA LEU A 301 -15.25 23.10 45.52
C LEU A 301 -14.89 22.42 46.85
N ARG A 302 -13.76 21.71 46.88
CA ARG A 302 -12.78 21.85 47.98
C ARG A 302 -11.37 21.97 47.39
N PRO A 303 -10.53 22.89 47.88
CA PRO A 303 -9.23 23.19 47.29
C PRO A 303 -8.22 22.10 47.68
N CYS A 304 -7.52 21.51 46.71
CA CYS A 304 -6.36 20.67 46.98
C CYS A 304 -5.11 21.56 46.97
N GLY A 305 -4.28 21.42 48.00
CA GLY A 305 -3.25 22.37 48.42
C GLY A 305 -2.11 22.59 47.43
N ASP A 306 -1.43 23.71 47.67
CA ASP A 306 -0.27 24.20 46.93
C ASP A 306 0.88 23.18 46.90
N ILE A 307 1.26 22.76 45.69
CA ILE A 307 2.52 22.04 45.46
C ILE A 307 3.58 23.10 45.16
N LYS A 308 4.43 23.34 46.15
CA LYS A 308 5.62 24.19 46.05
C LYS A 308 6.68 23.42 45.24
N VAL A 309 7.06 23.96 44.08
CA VAL A 309 8.16 23.45 43.26
C VAL A 309 9.46 24.00 43.83
N GLU A 310 10.22 23.15 44.52
CA GLU A 310 11.61 23.41 44.86
C GLU A 310 12.49 23.02 43.67
N LYS A 311 13.37 23.95 43.30
CA LYS A 311 14.29 23.87 42.18
C LYS A 311 15.68 23.72 42.78
N ASP A 312 16.29 22.56 42.60
CA ASP A 312 17.70 22.36 42.93
C ASP A 312 18.58 22.63 41.70
N GLU A 313 19.70 23.27 41.99
CA GLU A 313 20.76 23.77 41.09
C GLU A 313 21.85 22.71 40.87
#